data_AF-A0A9E4J374-F1
#
_entry.id   AF-A0A9E4J374-F1
#
_cell.length_a   1.000
_cell.length_b   1.000
_cell.length_c   1.000
_cell.angle_alpha   90.00
_cell.angle_beta   90.00
_cell.angle_gamma   90.00
#
_symmetry.space_group_name_H-M   'P 1'
#
loop_
_entity.id
_entity.type
_entity.pdbx_description
1 polymer ?
#
loop_
_entity_poly.entity_id
_entity_poly.type
_entity_poly.pdbx_seq_one_letter_code
_entity_poly.pdbx_strand_id
1 'polypeptide(L)'
;MKGSRVQSIIRELRGEKIDIIEYSEDRVTFAQSALAPARITRVSVTHEGATPHLDVIVEDEQLSLAIGKRGQNVRLASELIGARIDIKSETDVKDEVADALARML
;
A
#
# COMPACT_ATOMS: atom_id res chain seq x y z
N MET A 1 14.15 23.08 -15.02
CA MET A 1 14.45 22.41 -13.73
C MET A 1 13.37 21.38 -13.45
N LYS A 2 13.71 20.09 -13.31
CA LYS A 2 12.73 19.06 -12.94
C LYS A 2 12.23 19.32 -11.52
N GLY A 3 10.92 19.23 -11.29
CA GLY A 3 10.32 19.34 -9.94
C GLY A 3 10.09 20.76 -9.39
N SER A 4 10.37 21.83 -10.14
CA SER A 4 10.25 23.22 -9.62
C SER A 4 8.86 23.55 -9.05
N ARG A 5 7.78 23.05 -9.66
CA ARG A 5 6.41 23.28 -9.21
C ARG A 5 6.12 22.62 -7.86
N VAL A 6 6.51 21.35 -7.74
CA VAL A 6 6.30 20.55 -6.52
C VAL A 6 7.10 21.13 -5.36
N GLN A 7 8.34 21.56 -5.62
CA GLN A 7 9.21 22.17 -4.60
C GLN A 7 8.65 23.49 -4.06
N SER A 8 7.95 24.29 -4.89
CA SER A 8 7.26 25.48 -4.40
C SER A 8 6.14 25.13 -3.43
N ILE A 9 5.31 24.12 -3.74
CA ILE A 9 4.21 23.67 -2.88
C ILE A 9 4.74 23.09 -1.56
N ILE A 10 5.78 22.26 -1.60
CA ILE A 10 6.42 21.71 -0.39
C ILE A 10 6.88 22.84 0.54
N ARG A 11 7.42 23.92 -0.02
CA ARG A 11 7.88 25.08 0.76
C ARG A 11 6.71 25.81 1.44
N GLU A 12 5.60 25.99 0.72
CA GLU A 12 4.38 26.59 1.28
C GLU A 12 3.76 25.72 2.38
N LEU A 13 3.83 24.39 2.24
CA LEU A 13 3.40 23.41 3.23
C LEU A 13 4.46 23.14 4.32
N ARG A 14 5.39 24.08 4.54
CA ARG A 14 6.39 24.02 5.63
C ARG A 14 7.24 22.74 5.64
N GLY A 15 7.50 22.17 4.47
CA GLY A 15 8.34 20.99 4.31
C GLY A 15 7.60 19.65 4.33
N GLU A 16 6.26 19.65 4.31
CA GLU A 16 5.47 18.43 4.15
C GLU A 16 5.90 17.68 2.88
N LYS A 17 6.09 16.36 2.99
CA LYS A 17 6.49 15.52 1.86
C LYS A 17 5.28 15.27 0.96
N ILE A 18 5.48 15.38 -0.35
CA ILE A 18 4.45 15.14 -1.36
C ILE A 18 4.98 14.10 -2.33
N ASP A 19 4.26 12.99 -2.41
CA ASP A 19 4.49 11.96 -3.42
C ASP A 19 3.46 12.14 -4.54
N ILE A 20 3.94 12.09 -5.79
CA ILE A 20 3.11 12.23 -6.99
C ILE A 20 3.05 10.86 -7.63
N ILE A 21 1.83 10.33 -7.73
CA ILE A 21 1.58 9.01 -8.30
C ILE A 21 0.66 9.14 -9.50
N GLU A 22 0.73 8.14 -10.38
CA GLU A 22 -0.18 8.03 -11.51
C GLU A 22 -1.54 7.49 -11.02
N TYR A 23 -2.62 8.10 -11.51
CA TYR A 23 -3.97 7.62 -11.24
C TYR A 23 -4.31 6.45 -12.17
N SER A 24 -5.04 5.47 -11.65
CA SER A 24 -5.62 4.39 -12.44
C SER A 24 -7.04 4.09 -11.95
N GLU A 25 -7.94 3.77 -12.89
CA GLU A 25 -9.28 3.26 -12.56
C GLU A 25 -9.23 1.80 -12.08
N ASP A 26 -8.21 1.04 -12.50
CA ASP A 26 -7.97 -0.30 -12.00
C ASP A 26 -7.36 -0.22 -10.59
N ARG A 27 -8.10 -0.71 -9.59
CA ARG A 27 -7.72 -0.62 -8.18
C ARG A 27 -6.41 -1.33 -7.85
N VAL A 28 -6.12 -2.42 -8.55
CA VAL A 28 -4.87 -3.18 -8.34
C VAL A 28 -3.67 -2.32 -8.76
N THR A 29 -3.72 -1.78 -9.96
CA THR A 29 -2.71 -0.86 -10.49
C THR A 29 -2.60 0.38 -9.62
N PHE A 30 -3.73 0.97 -9.21
CA PHE A 30 -3.72 2.18 -8.39
C PHE A 30 -3.14 1.94 -7.00
N ALA A 31 -3.40 0.78 -6.38
CA ALA A 31 -2.80 0.38 -5.12
C ALA A 31 -1.27 0.21 -5.22
N GLN A 32 -0.77 -0.35 -6.31
CA GLN A 32 0.67 -0.44 -6.55
C GLN A 32 1.33 0.94 -6.65
N SER A 33 0.69 1.87 -7.35
CA SER A 33 1.18 3.26 -7.43
C SER A 33 1.09 3.99 -6.09
N ALA A 34 0.00 3.81 -5.33
CA ALA A 34 -0.24 4.52 -4.07
C ALA A 34 0.66 4.08 -2.91
N LEU A 35 1.16 2.84 -2.94
CA LEU A 35 2.08 2.33 -1.92
C LEU A 35 3.55 2.59 -2.24
N ALA A 36 3.86 3.23 -3.38
CA ALA A 36 5.21 3.66 -3.70
C ALA A 36 5.80 4.51 -2.56
N PRO A 37 7.07 4.32 -2.19
CA PRO A 37 8.12 3.61 -2.91
C PRO A 37 8.22 2.10 -2.62
N ALA A 38 7.32 1.52 -1.81
CA ALA A 38 7.37 0.09 -1.52
C ALA A 38 7.08 -0.74 -2.78
N ARG A 39 7.86 -1.80 -2.97
CA ARG A 39 7.64 -2.75 -4.08
C ARG A 39 6.65 -3.81 -3.64
N ILE A 40 5.58 -3.95 -4.42
CA ILE A 40 4.48 -4.86 -4.13
C ILE A 40 4.64 -6.14 -4.94
N THR A 41 4.61 -7.29 -4.27
CA THR A 41 4.67 -8.61 -4.93
C THR A 41 3.32 -8.96 -5.54
N ARG A 42 2.23 -8.75 -4.78
CA ARG A 42 0.87 -9.09 -5.23
C ARG A 42 -0.16 -8.18 -4.57
N VAL A 43 -1.21 -7.85 -5.32
CA VAL A 43 -2.44 -7.24 -4.80
C VAL A 43 -3.61 -8.15 -5.16
N SER A 44 -4.59 -8.29 -4.28
CA SER A 44 -5.81 -9.04 -4.53
C SER A 44 -7.00 -8.33 -3.91
N VAL A 45 -8.11 -8.25 -4.65
CA VAL A 45 -9.37 -7.71 -4.13
C VAL A 45 -10.10 -8.87 -3.45
N THR A 46 -10.24 -8.81 -2.13
CA THR A 46 -10.88 -9.88 -1.34
C THR A 46 -12.37 -9.62 -1.12
N HIS A 47 -12.79 -8.36 -1.24
CA HIS A 47 -14.19 -7.97 -1.14
C HIS A 47 -14.48 -6.74 -2.01
N GLU A 48 -15.59 -6.76 -2.74
CA GLU A 48 -16.02 -5.67 -3.64
C GLU A 48 -17.20 -4.83 -3.10
N GLY A 49 -17.58 -4.98 -1.83
CA GLY A 49 -18.69 -4.22 -1.24
C GLY A 49 -18.45 -2.71 -1.12
N ALA A 50 -19.27 -2.05 -0.29
CA ALA A 50 -19.26 -0.59 -0.14
C ALA A 50 -17.89 -0.01 0.22
N THR A 51 -17.10 -0.76 0.99
CA THR A 51 -15.68 -0.50 1.19
C THR A 51 -14.91 -1.72 0.70
N PRO A 52 -14.19 -1.61 -0.43
CA PRO A 52 -13.40 -2.72 -0.96
C PRO A 52 -12.28 -3.10 0.00
N HIS A 53 -11.92 -4.37 0.02
CA HIS A 53 -10.77 -4.87 0.76
C HIS A 53 -9.69 -5.32 -0.22
N LEU A 54 -8.48 -4.80 -0.02
CA LEU A 54 -7.29 -5.12 -0.78
C LEU A 54 -6.28 -5.82 0.13
N ASP A 55 -5.94 -7.05 -0.23
CA ASP A 55 -4.83 -7.77 0.37
C ASP A 55 -3.58 -7.50 -0.46
N VAL A 56 -2.55 -7.01 0.21
CA VAL A 56 -1.27 -6.63 -0.40
C VAL A 56 -0.17 -7.48 0.20
N ILE A 57 0.54 -8.20 -0.65
CA ILE A 57 1.67 -9.03 -0.27
C ILE A 57 2.96 -8.36 -0.76
N VAL A 58 3.94 -8.28 0.13
CA VAL A 58 5.26 -7.71 -0.13
C VAL A 58 6.36 -8.64 0.36
N GLU A 59 7.57 -8.46 -0.16
CA GLU A 59 8.77 -9.05 0.44
C GLU A 59 8.92 -8.56 1.90
N ASP A 60 9.48 -9.41 2.77
CA ASP A 60 9.65 -9.10 4.20
C ASP A 60 10.41 -7.78 4.44
N GLU A 61 11.43 -7.49 3.62
CA GLU A 61 12.22 -6.26 3.69
C GLU A 61 11.42 -5.01 3.28
N GLN A 62 10.34 -5.18 2.51
CA GLN A 62 9.47 -4.10 2.05
C GLN A 62 8.31 -3.83 3.02
N LEU A 63 8.00 -4.74 3.96
CA LEU A 63 6.85 -4.62 4.86
C LEU A 63 6.84 -3.30 5.64
N SER A 64 7.96 -2.95 6.28
CA SER A 64 8.09 -1.72 7.05
C SER A 64 7.90 -0.46 6.18
N LEU A 65 8.42 -0.49 4.95
CA LEU A 65 8.29 0.62 4.00
C LEU A 65 6.85 0.77 3.50
N ALA A 66 6.20 -0.35 3.17
CA ALA A 66 4.82 -0.40 2.70
C ALA A 66 3.84 0.13 3.76
N ILE A 67 4.02 -0.26 5.03
CA ILE A 67 3.25 0.26 6.16
C ILE A 67 3.57 1.74 6.41
N GLY A 68 4.85 2.09 6.37
CA GLY A 68 5.34 3.43 6.66
C GLY A 68 5.34 3.77 8.15
N LYS A 69 5.95 4.91 8.50
CA LYS A 69 6.07 5.35 9.90
C LYS A 69 4.68 5.51 10.54
N ARG A 70 4.41 4.74 11.60
CA ARG A 70 3.09 4.72 12.29
C ARG A 70 1.92 4.41 11.34
N GLY A 71 2.15 3.59 10.32
CA GLY A 71 1.14 3.23 9.33
C GLY A 71 0.74 4.38 8.41
N GLN A 72 1.54 5.44 8.31
CA GLN A 72 1.18 6.62 7.52
C GLN A 72 0.99 6.29 6.05
N ASN A 73 1.85 5.45 5.45
CA ASN A 73 1.81 5.17 4.03
C ASN A 73 0.54 4.38 3.66
N VAL A 74 0.29 3.27 4.36
CA VAL A 74 -0.92 2.46 4.15
C VAL A 74 -2.21 3.25 4.43
N ARG A 75 -2.19 4.17 5.41
CA ARG A 75 -3.35 5.02 5.70
C ARG A 75 -3.63 6.00 4.57
N LEU A 76 -2.61 6.71 4.08
CA LEU A 76 -2.76 7.63 2.96
C LEU A 76 -3.19 6.90 1.69
N ALA A 77 -2.63 5.72 1.40
CA ALA A 77 -3.06 4.90 0.27
C ALA A 77 -4.51 4.42 0.41
N SER A 78 -4.92 4.00 1.60
CA SER A 78 -6.30 3.57 1.88
C SER A 78 -7.31 4.70 1.68
N GLU A 79 -6.99 5.90 2.19
CA GLU A 79 -7.81 7.10 2.02
C GLU A 79 -7.87 7.55 0.56
N LEU A 80 -6.74 7.50 -0.16
CA LEU A 80 -6.65 7.89 -1.56
C LEU A 80 -7.45 6.97 -2.49
N ILE A 81 -7.46 5.67 -2.23
CA ILE A 81 -8.16 4.66 -3.02
C ILE A 81 -9.63 4.52 -2.59
N GLY A 82 -9.95 4.89 -1.34
CA GLY A 82 -11.25 4.63 -0.73
C GLY A 82 -11.47 3.14 -0.44
N ALA A 83 -10.40 2.41 -0.11
CA ALA A 83 -10.42 0.98 0.18
C ALA A 83 -9.66 0.67 1.47
N ARG A 84 -10.03 -0.43 2.12
CA ARG A 84 -9.20 -0.97 3.21
C ARG A 84 -8.05 -1.76 2.59
N ILE A 85 -6.84 -1.50 3.09
CA ILE A 85 -5.63 -2.16 2.65
C ILE A 85 -5.02 -2.91 3.82
N ASP A 86 -4.92 -4.23 3.71
CA ASP A 86 -4.22 -5.08 4.67
C ASP A 86 -2.93 -5.58 4.01
N ILE A 87 -1.77 -5.25 4.62
CA ILE A 87 -0.43 -5.56 4.08
C ILE A 87 0.18 -6.70 4.89
N LYS A 88 0.69 -7.73 4.22
CA LYS A 88 1.37 -8.88 4.82
C LYS A 88 2.69 -9.17 4.11
N SER A 89 3.66 -9.73 4.83
CA SER A 89 4.84 -10.28 4.16
C SER A 89 4.55 -11.65 3.55
N GLU A 90 5.42 -12.09 2.64
CA GLU A 90 5.35 -13.47 2.14
C GLU A 90 5.50 -14.51 3.26
N THR A 91 6.30 -14.21 4.28
CA THR A 91 6.47 -15.08 5.45
C THR A 91 5.19 -15.16 6.27
N ASP A 92 4.54 -14.02 6.56
CA ASP A 92 3.25 -13.98 7.26
C ASP A 92 2.20 -14.86 6.55
N VAL A 93 2.13 -14.76 5.22
CA VAL A 93 1.18 -15.55 4.42
C VAL A 93 1.51 -17.04 4.45
N LYS A 94 2.80 -17.40 4.38
CA LYS A 94 3.23 -18.81 4.48
C LYS A 94 2.86 -19.42 5.83
N ASP A 95 3.09 -18.68 6.91
CA ASP A 95 2.79 -19.13 8.27
C ASP A 95 1.27 -19.28 8.48
N GLU A 96 0.47 -18.33 8.01
CA GLU A 96 -1.00 -18.42 8.06
C GLU A 96 -1.53 -19.66 7.31
N VAL A 97 -0.98 -19.95 6.13
CA VAL A 97 -1.36 -21.14 5.34
C VAL A 97 -0.94 -22.43 6.05
N ALA A 98 0.27 -22.48 6.62
CA ALA A 98 0.74 -23.65 7.35
C ALA A 98 -0.13 -23.93 8.59
N ASP A 99 -0.46 -22.88 9.36
CA ASP A 99 -1.35 -22.96 10.51
C ASP A 99 -2.76 -23.43 10.13
N ALA A 100 -3.29 -22.94 9.01
CA ALA A 100 -4.61 -23.34 8.51
C ALA A 100 -4.62 -24.83 8.14
N LEU A 101 -3.59 -25.32 7.45
CA LEU A 101 -3.45 -26.73 7.10
C LEU A 101 -3.31 -27.63 8.33
N ALA A 102 -2.52 -27.21 9.33
CA ALA A 102 -2.33 -27.94 10.57
C ALA A 102 -3.63 -28.12 11.37
N ARG A 103 -4.56 -27.15 11.29
CA ARG A 103 -5.89 -27.23 11.93
C ARG A 103 -6.89 -28.13 11.19
N MET A 104 -6.59 -28.48 9.93
CA MET A 104 -7.44 -29.37 9.12
C MET A 104 -7.06 -30.85 9.23
N LEU A 105 -5.93 -31.16 9.87
CA LEU A 105 -5.45 -32.50 10.16
C LEU A 105 -5.81 -32.91 11.59
#